data_AF-A0ABD3N4N4-F1
#
_entry.id   AF-A0ABD3N4N4-F1
#
_cell.length_a   1.000
_cell.length_b   1.000
_cell.length_c   1.000
_cell.angle_alpha   90.00
_cell.angle_beta   90.00
_cell.angle_gamma   90.00
#
_symmetry.space_group_name_H-M   'P 1'
#
loop_
_entity.id
_entity.type
_entity.pdbx_description
1 polymer ?
#
loop_
_entity_poly.entity_id
_entity_poly.type
_entity_poly.pdbx_seq_one_letter_code
_entity_poly.pdbx_strand_id
1 'polypeptide(L)'
;MSTSNASSRSTPRAVTFSEYSELVVYPDDSKSDKSTKWYSSKDRNRFRQSVIDDARRVSQEIKDLPPGEVMTHNQLCQCLGIEVFLGSARCAEQARRSHIAAVLSEHYRQKHNGTYDIENLSGVSKRTSEWSTTRAWMLADRFAAIRMDENDDRGTDKQSLNSS
;
A
#
# COMPACT_ATOMS: atom_id res chain seq x y z
N MET A 1 61.73 -4.53 2.09
CA MET A 1 60.32 -4.93 2.31
C MET A 1 59.48 -3.67 2.26
N SER A 2 58.66 -3.50 1.22
CA SER A 2 57.84 -2.30 1.02
C SER A 2 56.39 -2.75 0.90
N THR A 3 55.55 -2.37 1.87
CA THR A 3 54.11 -2.61 1.84
C THR A 3 53.41 -1.34 1.34
N SER A 4 52.89 -1.39 0.11
CA SER A 4 52.01 -0.37 -0.46
C SER A 4 50.60 -0.55 0.11
N ASN A 5 50.20 0.33 1.02
CA ASN A 5 48.84 0.41 1.52
C ASN A 5 47.99 1.20 0.51
N ALA A 6 47.29 0.49 -0.38
CA ALA A 6 46.32 1.09 -1.30
C ALA A 6 45.05 1.48 -0.52
N SER A 7 45.01 2.71 -0.03
CA SER A 7 43.79 3.29 0.52
C SER A 7 42.88 3.73 -0.63
N SER A 8 41.83 2.94 -0.89
CA SER A 8 40.77 3.28 -1.84
C SER A 8 39.97 4.47 -1.31
N ARG A 9 40.33 5.69 -1.75
CA ARG A 9 39.51 6.89 -1.51
C ARG A 9 38.26 6.82 -2.37
N SER A 10 37.10 6.59 -1.76
CA SER A 10 35.81 6.82 -2.40
C SER A 10 35.68 8.30 -2.74
N THR A 11 35.50 8.63 -4.01
CA THR A 11 35.22 10.00 -4.45
C THR A 11 33.88 10.47 -3.86
N PRO A 12 33.81 11.65 -3.22
CA PRO A 12 32.55 12.19 -2.77
C PRO A 12 31.67 12.48 -3.99
N ARG A 13 30.46 11.90 -4.03
CA ARG A 13 29.46 12.23 -5.03
C ARG A 13 29.04 13.68 -4.84
N ALA A 14 29.56 14.57 -5.67
CA ALA A 14 29.11 15.96 -5.74
C ALA A 14 27.73 15.97 -6.42
N VAL A 15 26.71 16.42 -5.67
CA VAL A 15 25.42 16.78 -6.27
C VAL A 15 25.61 18.14 -6.91
N THR A 16 25.54 18.21 -8.24
CA THR A 16 25.53 19.46 -9.00
C THR A 16 24.09 19.82 -9.34
N PHE A 17 23.72 21.07 -9.07
CA PHE A 17 22.46 21.63 -9.51
C PHE A 17 22.53 21.97 -11.00
N SER A 18 21.41 21.83 -11.71
CA SER A 18 21.31 22.25 -13.11
C SER A 18 21.40 23.77 -13.21
N GLU A 19 21.90 24.29 -14.34
CA GLU A 19 21.89 25.73 -14.65
C GLU A 19 20.48 26.34 -14.67
N TYR A 20 19.44 25.50 -14.80
CA TYR A 20 18.03 25.91 -14.72
C TYR A 20 17.45 25.86 -13.28
N SER A 21 18.28 25.59 -12.27
CA SER A 21 17.83 25.55 -10.88
C SER A 21 17.96 26.92 -10.25
N GLU A 22 16.87 27.45 -9.72
CA GLU A 22 16.85 28.68 -8.92
C GLU A 22 16.72 28.33 -7.44
N LEU A 23 17.62 28.89 -6.61
CA LEU A 23 17.51 28.83 -5.17
C LEU A 23 16.73 30.05 -4.67
N VAL A 24 15.50 29.82 -4.23
CA VAL A 24 14.70 30.85 -3.56
C VAL A 24 14.83 30.68 -2.05
N VAL A 25 15.46 31.65 -1.40
CA VAL A 25 15.52 31.72 0.07
C VAL A 25 14.39 32.61 0.56
N TYR A 26 13.43 32.02 1.27
CA TYR A 26 12.36 32.78 1.92
C TYR A 26 12.89 33.39 3.21
N PRO A 27 12.67 34.70 3.46
CA PRO A 27 13.09 35.33 4.71
C PRO A 27 12.45 34.60 5.90
N ASP A 28 13.22 34.47 6.98
CA ASP A 28 12.74 33.78 8.18
C ASP A 28 11.55 34.55 8.76
N ASP A 29 10.39 33.89 8.76
CA ASP A 29 9.15 34.48 9.23
C ASP A 29 9.29 34.92 10.69
N SER A 30 8.71 36.09 11.00
CA SER A 30 8.60 36.54 12.39
C SER A 30 7.87 35.47 13.23
N LYS A 31 8.11 35.41 14.55
CA LYS A 31 7.46 34.40 15.41
C LYS A 31 5.92 34.46 15.31
N SER A 32 5.34 35.63 15.03
CA SER A 32 3.91 35.80 14.78
C SER A 32 3.47 35.20 13.44
N ASP A 33 4.26 35.35 12.37
CA ASP A 33 3.93 34.83 11.03
C ASP A 33 4.07 33.30 10.95
N LYS A 34 4.99 32.72 11.71
CA LYS A 34 5.14 31.26 11.85
C LYS A 34 3.90 30.60 12.47
N SER A 35 3.23 31.29 13.40
CA SER A 35 2.03 30.76 14.05
C SER A 35 0.82 30.66 13.12
N THR A 36 0.79 31.43 12.03
CA THR A 36 -0.33 31.49 11.08
C THR A 36 -0.07 30.70 9.79
N LYS A 37 1.20 30.46 9.44
CA LYS A 37 1.58 29.74 8.21
C LYS A 37 1.62 28.21 8.36
N TRP A 38 1.75 27.72 9.59
CA TRP A 38 1.80 26.29 9.87
C TRP A 38 0.51 25.80 10.51
N TYR A 39 0.06 24.60 10.14
CA TYR A 39 -1.03 23.94 10.85
C TYR A 39 -0.70 23.87 12.33
N SER A 40 -1.56 24.44 13.17
CA SER A 40 -1.41 24.34 14.61
C SER A 40 -1.52 22.87 15.04
N SER A 41 -1.01 22.54 16.23
CA SER A 41 -1.23 21.21 16.81
C SER A 41 -2.73 20.86 16.89
N LYS A 42 -3.59 21.87 17.09
CA LYS A 42 -5.04 21.72 17.09
C LYS A 42 -5.59 21.35 15.71
N ASP A 43 -5.10 21.99 14.65
CA ASP A 43 -5.51 21.69 13.28
C ASP A 43 -5.08 20.29 12.87
N ARG A 44 -3.86 19.90 13.21
CA ARG A 44 -3.36 18.53 12.99
C ARG A 44 -4.20 17.49 13.71
N ASN A 45 -4.60 17.76 14.96
CA ASN A 45 -5.43 16.86 15.72
C ASN A 45 -6.84 16.77 15.14
N ARG A 46 -7.43 17.89 14.73
CA ARG A 46 -8.74 17.92 14.04
C ARG A 46 -8.68 17.13 12.73
N PHE A 47 -7.64 17.31 11.93
CA PHE A 47 -7.42 16.57 10.70
C PHE A 47 -7.35 15.06 10.96
N ARG A 48 -6.53 14.64 11.94
CA ARG A 48 -6.44 13.21 12.33
C ARG A 48 -7.80 12.65 12.74
N GLN A 49 -8.57 13.41 13.53
CA GLN A 49 -9.88 12.98 13.97
C GLN A 49 -10.83 12.80 12.78
N SER A 50 -10.85 13.76 11.85
CA SER A 50 -11.64 13.66 10.60
C SER A 50 -11.29 12.40 9.81
N VAL A 51 -10.00 12.14 9.61
CA VAL A 51 -9.52 10.94 8.89
C VAL A 51 -10.00 9.64 9.55
N ILE A 52 -9.95 9.58 10.89
CA ILE A 52 -10.41 8.41 11.65
C ILE A 52 -11.93 8.22 11.49
N ASP A 53 -12.69 9.31 11.56
CA ASP A 53 -14.15 9.27 11.45
C ASP A 53 -14.58 8.91 10.01
N ASP A 54 -13.89 9.43 9.00
CA ASP A 54 -14.09 9.07 7.59
C ASP A 54 -13.78 7.59 7.36
N ALA A 55 -12.65 7.09 7.87
CA ALA A 55 -12.30 5.69 7.81
C ALA A 55 -13.34 4.78 8.48
N ARG A 56 -13.89 5.20 9.62
CA ARG A 56 -14.95 4.46 10.32
C ARG A 56 -16.23 4.43 9.49
N ARG A 57 -16.66 5.57 8.95
CA ARG A 57 -17.86 5.68 8.12
C ARG A 57 -17.76 4.79 6.89
N VAL A 58 -16.69 4.94 6.11
CA VAL A 58 -16.48 4.14 4.89
C VAL A 58 -16.32 2.65 5.20
N SER A 59 -15.65 2.30 6.31
CA SER A 59 -15.58 0.90 6.74
C SER A 59 -16.95 0.29 7.06
N GLN A 60 -17.88 1.10 7.56
CA GLN A 60 -19.24 0.66 7.84
C GLN A 60 -20.03 0.51 6.54
N GLU A 61 -19.94 1.48 5.63
CA GLU A 61 -20.55 1.39 4.30
C GLU A 61 -20.11 0.10 3.58
N ILE A 62 -18.80 -0.19 3.56
CA ILE A 62 -18.25 -1.43 2.97
C ILE A 62 -18.85 -2.70 3.59
N LYS A 63 -19.11 -2.70 4.90
CA LYS A 63 -19.70 -3.86 5.58
C LYS A 63 -21.19 -4.02 5.27
N ASP A 64 -21.88 -2.91 5.06
CA ASP A 64 -23.31 -2.88 4.80
C ASP A 64 -23.63 -3.10 3.32
N LEU A 65 -22.61 -3.16 2.44
CA LEU A 65 -22.79 -3.50 1.02
C LEU A 65 -23.38 -4.92 0.86
N PRO A 66 -24.47 -5.07 0.10
CA PRO A 66 -25.03 -6.36 -0.25
C PRO A 66 -24.02 -7.30 -0.92
N PRO A 67 -24.12 -8.62 -0.68
CA PRO A 67 -23.27 -9.60 -1.34
C PRO A 67 -23.40 -9.51 -2.87
N GLY A 68 -22.28 -9.30 -3.56
CA GLY A 68 -22.24 -9.21 -5.03
C GLY A 68 -22.34 -7.78 -5.57
N GLU A 69 -22.66 -6.80 -4.72
CA GLU A 69 -22.67 -5.39 -5.09
C GLU A 69 -21.27 -4.76 -4.90
N VAL A 70 -20.95 -3.77 -5.73
CA VAL A 70 -19.67 -3.06 -5.70
C VAL A 70 -19.89 -1.60 -5.32
N MET A 71 -18.91 -0.99 -4.65
CA MET A 71 -18.95 0.44 -4.37
C MET A 71 -19.04 1.23 -5.68
N THR A 72 -19.86 2.28 -5.68
CA THR A 72 -19.91 3.24 -6.78
C THR A 72 -18.56 3.96 -6.91
N HIS A 73 -18.26 4.50 -8.09
CA HIS A 73 -17.04 5.25 -8.34
C HIS A 73 -16.84 6.40 -7.33
N ASN A 74 -17.92 7.11 -6.97
CA ASN A 74 -17.86 8.19 -5.99
C ASN A 74 -17.51 7.68 -4.58
N GLN A 75 -18.04 6.54 -4.16
CA GLN A 75 -17.69 5.93 -2.88
C GLN A 75 -16.23 5.46 -2.87
N LEU A 76 -15.74 4.93 -4.00
CA LEU A 76 -14.33 4.56 -4.15
C LEU A 76 -13.41 5.78 -4.04
N CYS A 77 -13.77 6.90 -4.67
CA CYS A 77 -13.02 8.15 -4.56
C CYS A 77 -12.96 8.68 -3.12
N GLN A 78 -14.01 8.46 -2.31
CA GLN A 78 -13.99 8.82 -0.88
C GLN A 78 -13.05 7.95 -0.05
N CYS A 79 -12.63 6.79 -0.55
CA CYS A 79 -11.64 5.94 0.09
C CYS A 79 -10.20 6.45 -0.11
N LEU A 80 -9.97 7.36 -1.05
CA LEU A 80 -8.64 7.83 -1.39
C LEU A 80 -7.98 8.54 -0.20
N GLY A 81 -6.78 8.11 0.17
CA GLY A 81 -6.02 8.61 1.32
C GLY A 81 -6.39 8.01 2.67
N ILE A 82 -7.42 7.14 2.74
CA ILE A 82 -7.81 6.42 3.97
C ILE A 82 -7.79 4.89 3.81
N GLU A 83 -7.31 4.39 2.67
CA GLU A 83 -7.32 2.96 2.29
C GLU A 83 -6.63 2.08 3.33
N VAL A 84 -5.56 2.61 3.95
CA VAL A 84 -4.79 1.93 5.01
C VAL A 84 -5.64 1.63 6.25
N PHE A 85 -6.69 2.41 6.48
CA PHE A 85 -7.58 2.28 7.63
C PHE A 85 -8.77 1.35 7.38
N LEU A 86 -9.12 1.07 6.13
CA LEU A 86 -10.30 0.27 5.73
C LEU A 86 -10.13 -1.24 5.95
N GLY A 87 -9.28 -1.64 6.89
CA GLY A 87 -9.19 -2.99 7.43
C GLY A 87 -8.48 -4.02 6.55
N SER A 88 -8.54 -3.92 5.22
CA SER A 88 -7.87 -4.86 4.31
C SER A 88 -6.36 -4.90 4.54
N ALA A 89 -5.74 -3.73 4.65
CA ALA A 89 -4.31 -3.58 4.91
C ALA A 89 -3.93 -4.08 6.32
N ARG A 90 -4.76 -3.80 7.34
CA ARG A 90 -4.50 -4.23 8.72
C ARG A 90 -4.66 -5.73 8.91
N CYS A 91 -5.69 -6.34 8.32
CA CYS A 91 -5.88 -7.79 8.34
C CYS A 91 -4.77 -8.50 7.56
N ALA A 92 -4.37 -7.97 6.39
CA ALA A 92 -3.27 -8.53 5.61
C ALA A 92 -1.92 -8.44 6.36
N GLU A 93 -1.64 -7.30 6.98
CA GLU A 93 -0.42 -7.10 7.77
C GLU A 93 -0.43 -8.00 9.03
N GLN A 94 -1.57 -8.14 9.70
CA GLN A 94 -1.70 -9.05 10.83
C GLN A 94 -1.51 -10.51 10.40
N ALA A 95 -2.13 -10.93 9.30
CA ALA A 95 -1.96 -12.27 8.75
C ALA A 95 -0.50 -12.54 8.37
N ARG A 96 0.19 -11.56 7.77
CA ARG A 96 1.63 -11.62 7.47
C ARG A 96 2.47 -11.80 8.72
N ARG A 97 2.21 -11.01 9.77
CA ARG A 97 2.93 -11.12 11.05
C ARG A 97 2.70 -12.47 11.71
N SER A 98 1.46 -12.96 11.73
CA SER A 98 1.11 -14.27 12.27
C SER A 98 1.79 -15.41 11.49
N HIS A 99 1.86 -15.32 10.16
CA HIS A 99 2.59 -16.28 9.32
C HIS A 99 4.09 -16.30 9.65
N ILE A 100 4.73 -15.13 9.67
CA ILE A 100 6.16 -15.01 10.00
C ILE A 100 6.44 -15.58 11.39
N ALA A 101 5.63 -15.23 12.38
CA ALA A 101 5.77 -15.73 13.75
C ALA A 101 5.68 -17.26 13.80
N ALA A 102 4.70 -17.86 13.12
CA ALA A 102 4.54 -19.31 13.10
C ALA A 102 5.72 -20.04 12.45
N VAL A 103 6.24 -19.54 11.32
CA VAL A 103 7.40 -20.12 10.63
C VAL A 103 8.65 -20.01 11.49
N LEU A 104 8.89 -18.85 12.12
CA LEU A 104 10.03 -18.65 13.00
C LEU A 104 9.93 -19.52 14.26
N SER A 105 8.76 -19.60 14.89
CA SER A 105 8.53 -20.47 16.06
C SER A 105 8.81 -21.93 15.74
N GLU A 106 8.36 -22.42 14.58
CA GLU A 106 8.66 -23.78 14.15
C GLU A 106 10.14 -23.98 13.86
N HIS A 107 10.79 -23.03 13.19
CA HIS A 107 12.23 -23.08 12.94
C HIS A 107 13.04 -23.11 14.25
N TYR A 108 12.68 -22.29 15.23
CA TYR A 108 13.31 -22.30 16.56
C TYR A 108 13.09 -23.63 17.29
N ARG A 109 11.89 -24.19 17.22
CA ARG A 109 11.57 -25.50 17.81
C ARG A 109 12.44 -26.62 17.21
N GLN A 110 12.56 -26.63 15.88
CA GLN A 110 13.39 -27.60 15.15
C GLN A 110 14.88 -27.46 15.52
N LYS A 111 15.39 -26.22 15.56
CA LYS A 111 16.76 -25.92 15.98
C LYS A 111 17.06 -26.38 17.40
N HIS A 112 16.14 -26.14 18.34
CA HIS A 112 16.29 -26.58 19.73
C HIS A 112 16.33 -28.11 19.85
N ASN A 113 15.56 -28.82 19.03
CA ASN A 113 15.48 -30.27 19.06
C ASN A 113 16.56 -30.96 18.21
N GLY A 114 17.45 -30.20 17.56
CA GLY A 114 18.48 -30.73 16.65
C GLY A 114 17.92 -31.41 15.40
N THR A 115 16.64 -31.17 15.08
CA THR A 115 15.95 -31.73 13.92
C THR A 115 15.91 -30.71 12.79
N TYR A 116 16.03 -31.16 11.54
CA TYR A 116 15.82 -30.32 10.37
C TYR A 116 14.81 -30.98 9.43
N ASP A 117 13.56 -30.55 9.55
CA ASP A 117 12.43 -31.11 8.80
C ASP A 117 11.82 -30.01 7.92
N ILE A 118 12.28 -30.00 6.67
CA ILE A 118 11.87 -29.04 5.64
C ILE A 118 10.38 -29.21 5.30
N GLU A 119 9.89 -30.45 5.26
CA GLU A 119 8.50 -30.76 4.89
C GLU A 119 7.54 -30.19 5.93
N ASN A 120 7.87 -30.34 7.21
CA ASN A 120 7.06 -29.76 8.27
C ASN A 120 7.09 -28.22 8.25
N LEU A 121 8.25 -27.60 7.98
CA LEU A 121 8.37 -26.15 7.84
C LEU A 121 7.56 -25.62 6.65
N SER A 122 7.59 -26.33 5.52
CA SER A 122 6.76 -26.08 4.35
C SER A 122 5.28 -26.22 4.66
N GLY A 123 4.89 -27.25 5.42
CA GLY A 123 3.53 -27.47 5.89
C GLY A 123 2.99 -26.36 6.81
N VAL A 124 3.82 -25.85 7.72
CA VAL A 124 3.47 -24.68 8.55
C VAL A 124 3.31 -23.44 7.68
N SER A 125 4.23 -23.20 6.75
CA SER A 125 4.17 -22.06 5.81
C SER A 125 2.90 -22.08 4.96
N LYS A 126 2.56 -23.24 4.37
CA LYS A 126 1.37 -23.42 3.53
C LYS A 126 0.08 -23.17 4.31
N ARG A 127 -0.09 -23.80 5.48
CA ARG A 127 -1.28 -23.62 6.32
C ARG A 127 -1.48 -22.18 6.77
N THR A 128 -0.40 -21.49 7.12
CA THR A 128 -0.48 -20.12 7.66
C THR A 128 -0.60 -19.05 6.57
N SER A 129 -0.33 -19.39 5.31
CA SER A 129 -0.50 -18.49 4.16
C SER A 129 -1.84 -18.65 3.43
N GLU A 130 -2.59 -19.73 3.69
CA GLU A 130 -3.82 -20.12 2.98
C GLU A 130 -4.89 -19.01 2.88
N TRP A 131 -5.14 -18.29 3.99
CA TRP A 131 -6.08 -17.18 3.99
C TRP A 131 -5.63 -16.06 3.04
N SER A 132 -4.33 -15.74 3.03
CA SER A 132 -3.77 -14.68 2.19
C SER A 132 -3.79 -15.06 0.71
N THR A 133 -3.47 -16.32 0.37
CA THR A 133 -3.55 -16.82 -1.01
C THR A 133 -4.98 -16.88 -1.51
N THR A 134 -5.92 -17.37 -0.70
CA THR A 134 -7.35 -17.40 -1.05
C THR A 134 -7.88 -15.98 -1.29
N ARG A 135 -7.51 -15.05 -0.41
CA ARG A 135 -7.88 -13.64 -0.55
C ARG A 135 -7.29 -12.99 -1.80
N ALA A 136 -6.00 -13.23 -2.08
CA ALA A 136 -5.35 -12.71 -3.27
C ALA A 136 -6.00 -13.25 -4.55
N TRP A 137 -6.35 -14.54 -4.56
CA TRP A 137 -7.07 -15.16 -5.67
C TRP A 137 -8.44 -14.52 -5.89
N MET A 138 -9.25 -14.34 -4.83
CA MET A 138 -10.55 -13.67 -4.94
C MET A 138 -10.44 -12.22 -5.45
N LEU A 139 -9.40 -11.49 -5.03
CA LEU A 139 -9.16 -10.13 -5.52
C LEU A 139 -8.79 -10.15 -7.00
N ALA A 140 -7.88 -11.04 -7.40
CA ALA A 140 -7.46 -11.18 -8.80
C ALA A 140 -8.64 -11.53 -9.71
N ASP A 141 -9.51 -12.45 -9.29
CA ASP A 141 -10.73 -12.84 -10.01
C ASP A 141 -11.69 -11.67 -10.19
N ARG A 142 -11.97 -10.91 -9.11
CA ARG A 142 -12.83 -9.72 -9.17
C ARG A 142 -12.29 -8.63 -10.09
N PHE A 143 -10.98 -8.35 -10.04
CA PHE A 143 -10.37 -7.35 -10.94
C PHE A 143 -10.28 -7.84 -12.39
N ALA A 144 -10.12 -9.15 -12.62
CA ALA A 144 -10.16 -9.72 -13.96
C ALA A 144 -11.56 -9.58 -14.59
N ALA A 145 -12.63 -9.76 -13.81
CA ALA A 145 -14.01 -9.59 -14.27
C ALA A 145 -14.30 -8.14 -14.71
N ILE A 146 -13.87 -7.14 -13.93
CA ILE A 146 -14.03 -5.71 -14.28
C ILE A 146 -13.31 -5.37 -15.59
N ARG A 147 -12.18 -6.03 -15.88
CA ARG A 147 -11.39 -5.81 -17.10
C ARG A 147 -12.02 -6.37 -18.37
N MET A 148 -13.00 -7.28 -18.24
CA MET A 148 -13.71 -7.86 -19.37
C MET A 148 -14.94 -7.03 -19.76
N ASP A 149 -15.60 -6.35 -18.82
CA ASP A 149 -16.75 -5.48 -19.10
C ASP A 149 -16.36 -4.18 -19.84
N GLU A 150 -15.16 -3.64 -19.63
CA GLU A 150 -14.68 -2.44 -20.37
C GLU A 150 -14.34 -2.69 -21.84
N ASN A 151 -14.30 -3.95 -22.28
CA ASN A 151 -13.96 -4.31 -23.66
C ASN A 151 -15.18 -4.62 -24.55
N ASP A 152 -16.39 -4.68 -24.00
CA ASP A 152 -17.60 -5.04 -24.77
C ASP A 152 -18.36 -3.82 -25.33
N ASP A 153 -18.00 -2.59 -24.97
CA ASP A 153 -18.71 -1.36 -25.40
C ASP A 153 -18.04 -0.62 -26.57
N ARG A 154 -17.18 -1.30 -27.35
CA ARG A 154 -16.49 -0.72 -28.53
C ARG A 154 -16.68 -1.50 -29.83
N GLY A 155 -17.86 -2.10 -30.00
CA GLY A 155 -18.06 -3.14 -31.00
C GLY A 155 -19.31 -3.10 -31.89
N THR A 156 -20.06 -1.99 -32.03
CA THR A 156 -21.13 -1.94 -33.06
C THR A 156 -21.41 -0.51 -33.53
N ASP A 157 -20.57 0.01 -34.43
CA ASP A 157 -20.95 1.10 -35.32
C ASP A 157 -20.39 0.82 -36.71
N LYS A 158 -21.08 -0.05 -37.45
CA LYS A 158 -20.95 -0.15 -38.90
C LYS A 158 -22.31 -0.34 -39.54
N GLN A 159 -22.56 0.56 -40.50
CA GLN A 159 -23.50 0.50 -41.62
C GLN A 159 -24.96 0.91 -41.36
N SER A 160 -25.28 2.16 -41.72
CA SER A 160 -26.21 2.38 -42.83
C SER A 160 -26.05 3.80 -43.40
N LEU A 161 -25.24 3.91 -44.46
CA LEU A 161 -25.27 5.03 -45.40
C LEU A 161 -25.54 4.43 -46.78
N ASN A 162 -26.53 5.01 -47.46
CA ASN A 162 -26.90 4.89 -48.87
C ASN A 162 -27.86 3.76 -49.25
N SER A 163 -29.14 4.10 -49.36
CA SER A 163 -29.96 3.85 -50.56
C SER A 163 -31.26 4.65 -50.49
N SER A 164 -31.35 5.69 -51.33
CA SER A 164 -32.49 6.12 -52.17
C SER A 164 -32.47 7.63 -52.39
#